data_AF-A0A2N1MDH5-F1
#
_entry.id   AF-A0A2N1MDH5-F1
#
_cell.length_a   1.000
_cell.length_b   1.000
_cell.length_c   1.000
_cell.angle_alpha   90.00
_cell.angle_beta   90.00
_cell.angle_gamma   90.00
#
_symmetry.space_group_name_H-M   'P 1'
#
loop_
_entity.id
_entity.type
_entity.pdbx_description
1 polymer ?
#
loop_
_entity_poly.entity_id
_entity_poly.type
_entity_poly.pdbx_seq_one_letter_code
_entity_poly.pdbx_strand_id
1 'polypeptide(L)'
;MSPRELKKLKEREKELKEREKVKEFEKELYSRECVAQSINFVVGKANKELPALIDREIFSCYLATILARNKEVVAVWLRILQGRCEIYLSKNSDWLNKDNKYIDNITKYLKNISKNAPVISKDNERDFLEAVTIYCSTKLKSRLKKLHDDIEFYGDNEHVKFFSDFLSVRVAMISNAENTNIITISGICKEYCEKIKKAKIESRIPSEFLRHIKKVSYYMASTIGIVECARNIQYKSLFSNVQVYRVNPVIIKNQPIYSWENIIRRFIDKDRYKCFMDRCSKKPKIMERISKVYTDKAIQK
;
A
#
# COMPACT_ATOMS: atom_id res chain seq x y z
N MET A 1 -29.92 -1.50 -41.80
CA MET A 1 -28.99 -1.04 -40.75
C MET A 1 -27.68 -0.65 -41.41
N SER A 2 -27.25 0.60 -41.29
CA SER A 2 -26.08 1.09 -42.02
C SER A 2 -24.77 0.60 -41.39
N PRO A 3 -23.66 0.52 -42.15
CA PRO A 3 -22.35 0.16 -41.62
C PRO A 3 -21.90 1.03 -40.42
N ARG A 4 -22.35 2.29 -40.37
CA ARG A 4 -22.11 3.22 -39.25
C ARG A 4 -22.89 2.82 -37.99
N GLU A 5 -24.11 2.31 -38.13
CA GLU A 5 -24.94 1.87 -37.00
C GLU A 5 -24.41 0.56 -36.41
N LEU A 6 -23.97 -0.37 -37.27
CA LEU A 6 -23.36 -1.63 -36.85
C LEU A 6 -22.04 -1.41 -36.08
N LYS A 7 -21.23 -0.42 -36.49
CA LYS A 7 -19.99 -0.05 -35.79
C LYS A 7 -20.28 0.54 -34.40
N LYS A 8 -21.26 1.43 -34.29
CA LYS A 8 -21.69 2.01 -33.01
C LYS A 8 -22.26 0.95 -32.05
N LEU A 9 -23.00 -0.04 -32.56
CA LEU A 9 -23.52 -1.16 -31.77
C LEU A 9 -22.39 -2.02 -31.20
N LYS A 10 -21.38 -2.37 -32.03
CA LYS A 10 -20.21 -3.13 -31.59
C LYS A 10 -19.36 -2.37 -30.55
N GLU A 11 -19.22 -1.06 -30.70
CA GLU A 11 -18.55 -0.21 -29.69
C GLU A 11 -19.33 -0.20 -28.36
N ARG A 12 -20.66 -0.04 -28.40
CA ARG A 12 -21.51 -0.09 -27.20
C ARG A 12 -21.49 -1.46 -26.50
N GLU A 13 -21.54 -2.56 -27.25
CA GLU A 13 -21.41 -3.90 -26.67
C GLU A 13 -20.05 -4.12 -26.02
N LYS A 14 -18.97 -3.59 -26.63
CA LYS A 14 -17.63 -3.66 -26.06
C LYS A 14 -17.53 -2.85 -24.77
N GLU A 15 -18.08 -1.64 -24.75
CA GLU A 15 -18.17 -0.81 -23.54
C GLU A 15 -19.01 -1.47 -22.44
N LEU A 16 -20.13 -2.12 -22.78
CA LEU A 16 -20.97 -2.85 -21.83
C LEU A 16 -20.21 -4.03 -21.22
N LYS A 17 -19.53 -4.83 -22.03
CA LYS A 17 -18.70 -5.95 -21.56
C LYS A 17 -17.52 -5.47 -20.72
N GLU A 18 -16.90 -4.34 -21.07
CA GLU A 18 -15.86 -3.72 -20.24
C GLU A 18 -16.43 -3.22 -18.91
N ARG A 19 -17.60 -2.59 -18.90
CA ARG A 19 -18.28 -2.14 -17.66
C ARG A 19 -18.68 -3.30 -16.76
N GLU A 20 -19.19 -4.40 -17.31
CA GLU A 20 -19.53 -5.60 -16.56
C GLU A 20 -18.29 -6.25 -15.95
N LYS A 21 -17.21 -6.37 -16.73
CA LYS A 21 -15.91 -6.82 -16.22
C LYS A 21 -15.38 -5.91 -15.13
N VAL A 22 -15.42 -4.59 -15.31
CA VAL A 22 -14.98 -3.61 -14.30
C VAL A 22 -15.81 -3.76 -13.01
N LYS A 23 -17.13 -3.93 -13.12
CA LYS A 23 -17.99 -4.19 -11.95
C LYS A 23 -17.61 -5.50 -11.26
N GLU A 24 -17.38 -6.59 -11.99
CA GLU A 24 -16.95 -7.86 -11.42
C GLU A 24 -15.56 -7.76 -10.76
N PHE A 25 -14.66 -6.96 -11.32
CA PHE A 25 -13.35 -6.66 -10.75
C PHE A 25 -13.42 -5.77 -9.51
N GLU A 26 -14.27 -4.74 -9.49
CA GLU A 26 -14.55 -3.95 -8.28
C GLU A 26 -15.06 -4.86 -7.18
N LYS A 27 -16.03 -5.71 -7.53
CA LYS A 27 -16.58 -6.72 -6.64
C LYS A 27 -15.48 -7.58 -6.02
N GLU A 28 -14.57 -8.12 -6.84
CA GLU A 28 -13.44 -8.94 -6.36
C GLU A 28 -12.39 -8.15 -5.56
N LEU A 29 -12.01 -6.95 -6.00
CA LEU A 29 -11.03 -6.10 -5.32
C LEU A 29 -11.46 -5.75 -3.90
N TYR A 30 -12.72 -5.35 -3.72
CA TYR A 30 -13.30 -5.04 -2.42
C TYR A 30 -13.68 -6.28 -1.59
N SER A 31 -13.79 -7.46 -2.24
CA SER A 31 -14.09 -8.73 -1.57
C SER A 31 -12.95 -9.33 -0.76
N ARG A 32 -11.71 -9.07 -1.17
CA ARG A 32 -10.56 -9.81 -0.67
C ARG A 32 -10.04 -9.20 0.62
N GLU A 33 -9.44 -10.06 1.45
CA GLU A 33 -8.65 -9.66 2.61
C GLU A 33 -7.66 -8.52 2.31
N CYS A 34 -7.23 -8.31 1.06
CA CYS A 34 -6.41 -7.17 0.63
C CYS A 34 -6.97 -5.78 0.99
N VAL A 35 -8.30 -5.55 0.95
CA VAL A 35 -8.85 -4.25 1.39
C VAL A 35 -8.78 -4.12 2.91
N ALA A 36 -9.06 -5.21 3.64
CA ALA A 36 -8.87 -5.24 5.10
C ALA A 36 -7.38 -5.17 5.53
N GLN A 37 -6.46 -5.72 4.72
CA GLN A 37 -5.01 -5.70 4.95
C GLN A 37 -4.35 -4.39 4.51
N SER A 38 -4.86 -3.71 3.48
CA SER A 38 -4.43 -2.33 3.14
C SER A 38 -4.96 -1.29 4.14
N ILE A 39 -6.04 -1.63 4.85
CA ILE A 39 -6.54 -0.91 6.04
C ILE A 39 -5.72 -1.28 7.30
N ASN A 40 -4.91 -2.34 7.30
CA ASN A 40 -4.02 -2.67 8.41
C ASN A 40 -2.88 -1.64 8.48
N PHE A 41 -3.16 -0.56 9.20
CA PHE A 41 -2.15 0.11 10.00
C PHE A 41 -1.37 -0.95 10.78
N VAL A 42 -0.09 -1.11 10.43
CA VAL A 42 1.05 -1.58 11.22
C VAL A 42 0.74 -2.65 12.29
N VAL A 43 1.53 -3.73 12.25
CA VAL A 43 1.76 -4.77 13.28
C VAL A 43 1.10 -6.11 12.98
N GLY A 44 1.96 -7.13 12.79
CA GLY A 44 1.69 -8.50 13.21
C GLY A 44 2.12 -9.58 12.22
N LYS A 45 3.34 -10.10 12.41
CA LYS A 45 3.91 -11.40 11.95
C LYS A 45 3.30 -12.03 10.68
N ALA A 46 4.11 -12.08 9.62
CA ALA A 46 3.91 -12.98 8.48
C ALA A 46 3.85 -14.45 8.97
N ASN A 47 2.72 -15.13 8.71
CA ASN A 47 2.59 -16.58 8.85
C ASN A 47 3.29 -17.27 7.68
N LYS A 48 3.96 -18.40 7.95
CA LYS A 48 4.99 -19.02 7.09
C LYS A 48 4.48 -20.05 6.05
N GLU A 49 3.18 -20.18 5.80
CA GLU A 49 2.68 -21.40 5.10
C GLU A 49 2.23 -21.25 3.63
N LEU A 50 2.46 -20.13 2.95
CA LEU A 50 2.13 -20.01 1.51
C LEU A 50 3.08 -19.05 0.76
N PRO A 51 4.34 -19.43 0.48
CA PRO A 51 5.37 -18.50 0.01
C PRO A 51 4.92 -17.62 -1.17
N ALA A 52 4.31 -18.22 -2.21
CA ALA A 52 3.87 -17.50 -3.40
C ALA A 52 2.63 -16.59 -3.22
N LEU A 53 1.79 -16.86 -2.21
CA LEU A 53 0.59 -16.05 -1.92
C LEU A 53 0.92 -14.94 -0.92
N ILE A 54 1.81 -15.23 0.04
CA ILE A 54 2.40 -14.27 0.96
C ILE A 54 3.18 -13.20 0.19
N ASP A 55 4.02 -13.60 -0.78
CA ASP A 55 4.80 -12.65 -1.58
C ASP A 55 3.91 -11.68 -2.37
N ARG A 56 2.76 -12.15 -2.88
CA ARG A 56 1.78 -11.31 -3.58
C ARG A 56 1.05 -10.35 -2.62
N GLU A 57 0.61 -10.82 -1.47
CA GLU A 57 -0.07 -9.99 -0.47
C GLU A 57 0.87 -8.90 0.06
N ILE A 58 2.12 -9.26 0.33
CA ILE A 58 3.16 -8.33 0.78
C ILE A 58 3.47 -7.29 -0.32
N PHE A 59 3.67 -7.71 -1.57
CA PHE A 59 3.91 -6.79 -2.68
C PHE A 59 2.74 -5.82 -2.89
N SER A 60 1.51 -6.31 -2.76
CA SER A 60 0.31 -5.47 -2.82
C SER A 60 0.31 -4.41 -1.72
N CYS A 61 0.69 -4.77 -0.49
CA CYS A 61 0.80 -3.85 0.64
C CYS A 61 1.87 -2.78 0.40
N TYR A 62 3.02 -3.16 -0.17
CA TYR A 62 4.07 -2.22 -0.51
C TYR A 62 3.61 -1.20 -1.55
N LEU A 63 2.97 -1.67 -2.63
CA LEU A 63 2.40 -0.79 -3.66
C LEU A 63 1.34 0.14 -3.08
N ALA A 64 0.42 -0.38 -2.26
CA ALA A 64 -0.61 0.43 -1.62
C ALA A 64 0.00 1.56 -0.77
N THR A 65 1.11 1.28 -0.08
CA THR A 65 1.82 2.26 0.76
C THR A 65 2.39 3.40 -0.07
N ILE A 66 3.08 3.10 -1.17
CA ILE A 66 3.75 4.11 -2.00
C ILE A 66 2.79 4.83 -2.97
N LEU A 67 1.59 4.28 -3.21
CA LEU A 67 0.58 4.87 -4.10
C LEU A 67 -0.42 5.77 -3.35
N ALA A 68 -0.54 5.63 -2.03
CA ALA A 68 -1.52 6.35 -1.24
C ALA A 68 -1.05 7.76 -0.85
N ARG A 69 -1.74 8.80 -1.33
CA ARG A 69 -1.48 10.20 -0.91
C ARG A 69 -2.06 10.50 0.47
N ASN A 70 -1.80 11.71 0.96
CA ASN A 70 -2.26 12.13 2.29
C ASN A 70 -3.79 12.03 2.37
N LYS A 71 -4.30 11.40 3.44
CA LYS A 71 -5.73 11.09 3.66
C LYS A 71 -6.38 10.14 2.63
N GLU A 72 -5.61 9.55 1.72
CA GLU A 72 -6.10 8.56 0.75
C GLU A 72 -5.81 7.13 1.17
N VAL A 73 -6.69 6.23 0.72
CA VAL A 73 -6.57 4.78 0.82
C VAL A 73 -6.53 4.22 -0.60
N VAL A 74 -5.53 3.40 -0.88
CA VAL A 74 -5.36 2.72 -2.17
C VAL A 74 -5.52 1.22 -1.95
N ALA A 75 -6.40 0.60 -2.71
CA ALA A 75 -6.54 -0.84 -2.80
C ALA A 75 -5.72 -1.35 -4.00
N VAL A 76 -4.94 -2.39 -3.76
CA VAL A 76 -4.12 -3.05 -4.78
C VAL A 76 -4.50 -4.52 -4.84
N TRP A 77 -4.80 -5.01 -6.04
CA TRP A 77 -4.98 -6.43 -6.30
C TRP A 77 -4.04 -6.89 -7.40
N LEU A 78 -3.42 -8.05 -7.17
CA LEU A 78 -2.53 -8.68 -8.12
C LEU A 78 -3.17 -9.93 -8.67
N ARG A 79 -3.18 -10.04 -10.00
CA ARG A 79 -3.60 -11.23 -10.72
C ARG A 79 -2.44 -11.70 -11.58
N ILE A 80 -2.17 -13.02 -11.57
CA ILE A 80 -1.18 -13.62 -12.46
C ILE A 80 -1.91 -14.44 -13.50
N LEU A 81 -1.63 -14.17 -14.76
CA LEU A 81 -2.25 -14.79 -15.92
C LEU A 81 -1.16 -15.09 -16.93
N GLN A 82 -1.03 -16.35 -17.38
CA GLN A 82 -0.25 -16.71 -18.57
C GLN A 82 1.16 -16.05 -18.65
N GLY A 83 1.91 -16.05 -17.54
CA GLY A 83 3.27 -15.48 -17.50
C GLY A 83 3.34 -13.95 -17.38
N ARG A 84 2.22 -13.26 -17.15
CA ARG A 84 2.17 -11.81 -16.87
C ARG A 84 1.55 -11.48 -15.51
N CYS A 85 1.94 -10.36 -14.94
CA CYS A 85 1.35 -9.79 -13.73
C CYS A 85 0.41 -8.63 -14.09
N GLU A 86 -0.83 -8.70 -13.62
CA GLU A 86 -1.82 -7.63 -13.74
C GLU A 86 -2.04 -7.00 -12.36
N ILE A 87 -1.89 -5.69 -12.28
CA ILE A 87 -2.07 -4.90 -11.06
C ILE A 87 -3.32 -4.06 -11.22
N TYR A 88 -4.29 -4.27 -10.36
CA TYR A 88 -5.52 -3.49 -10.31
C TYR A 88 -5.44 -2.51 -9.15
N LEU A 89 -5.65 -1.24 -9.47
CA LEU A 89 -5.59 -0.13 -8.53
C LEU A 89 -6.97 0.49 -8.39
N SER A 90 -7.41 0.68 -7.15
CA SER A 90 -8.55 1.55 -6.82
C SER A 90 -8.19 2.44 -5.64
N LYS A 91 -8.88 3.57 -5.49
CA LYS A 91 -8.72 4.46 -4.35
C LYS A 91 -10.00 5.19 -4.01
N ASN A 92 -10.02 5.81 -2.84
CA ASN A 92 -11.18 6.55 -2.32
C ASN A 92 -11.31 8.00 -2.82
N SER A 93 -10.63 8.34 -3.92
CA SER A 93 -10.58 9.69 -4.50
C SER A 93 -10.38 9.66 -6.01
N ASP A 94 -10.55 10.79 -6.68
CA ASP A 94 -10.33 10.89 -8.13
C ASP A 94 -8.87 10.65 -8.53
N TRP A 95 -8.66 9.90 -9.62
CA TRP A 95 -7.37 9.80 -10.29
C TRP A 95 -7.00 11.15 -10.91
N LEU A 96 -5.95 11.78 -10.41
CA LEU A 96 -5.43 13.01 -10.99
C LEU A 96 -4.38 12.70 -12.05
N ASN A 97 -4.14 13.63 -12.98
CA ASN A 97 -3.11 13.47 -14.02
C ASN A 97 -1.72 13.13 -13.45
N LYS A 98 -1.38 13.72 -12.29
CA LYS A 98 -0.13 13.40 -11.57
C LYS A 98 -0.08 11.95 -11.07
N ASP A 99 -1.22 11.37 -10.72
CA ASP A 99 -1.31 9.97 -10.27
C ASP A 99 -1.09 9.04 -11.46
N ASN A 100 -1.66 9.37 -12.63
CA ASN A 100 -1.46 8.61 -13.86
C ASN A 100 0.02 8.58 -14.24
N LYS A 101 0.66 9.76 -14.30
CA LYS A 101 2.10 9.88 -14.59
C LYS A 101 2.96 9.10 -13.60
N TYR A 102 2.63 9.16 -12.31
CA TYR A 102 3.37 8.43 -11.29
C TYR A 102 3.21 6.91 -11.43
N ILE A 103 1.98 6.42 -11.62
CA ILE A 103 1.72 4.99 -11.83
C ILE A 103 2.47 4.49 -13.08
N ASP A 104 2.47 5.26 -14.16
CA ASP A 104 3.19 4.90 -15.39
C ASP A 104 4.71 4.82 -15.15
N ASN A 105 5.28 5.78 -14.40
CA ASN A 105 6.69 5.75 -14.01
C ASN A 105 7.02 4.52 -13.15
N ILE A 106 6.26 4.26 -12.09
CA ILE A 106 6.45 3.07 -11.23
C ILE A 106 6.38 1.78 -12.05
N THR A 107 5.40 1.69 -12.95
CA THR A 107 5.24 0.54 -13.85
C THR A 107 6.45 0.38 -14.77
N LYS A 108 6.98 1.48 -15.33
CA LYS A 108 8.18 1.49 -16.16
C LYS A 108 9.40 1.00 -15.38
N TYR A 109 9.62 1.52 -14.16
CA TYR A 109 10.75 1.09 -13.33
C TYR A 109 10.66 -0.38 -12.93
N LEU A 110 9.47 -0.86 -12.55
CA LEU A 110 9.23 -2.28 -12.27
C LEU A 110 9.64 -3.17 -13.45
N LYS A 111 9.23 -2.80 -14.67
CA LYS A 111 9.62 -3.54 -15.89
C LYS A 111 11.13 -3.53 -16.10
N ASN A 112 11.76 -2.37 -15.96
CA ASN A 112 13.19 -2.21 -16.22
C ASN A 112 14.06 -2.96 -15.21
N ILE A 113 13.76 -2.83 -13.92
CA ILE A 113 14.44 -3.57 -12.85
C ILE A 113 14.28 -5.07 -13.10
N SER A 114 13.07 -5.51 -13.45
CA SER A 114 12.80 -6.93 -13.67
C SER A 114 13.46 -7.50 -14.92
N LYS A 115 13.53 -6.76 -16.03
CA LYS A 115 14.25 -7.20 -17.24
C LYS A 115 15.72 -7.54 -16.95
N ASN A 116 16.34 -6.77 -16.06
CA ASN A 116 17.74 -6.94 -15.67
C ASN A 116 17.92 -7.96 -14.54
N ALA A 117 16.84 -8.48 -13.95
CA ALA A 117 16.91 -9.45 -12.86
C ALA A 117 17.77 -10.69 -13.22
N PRO A 118 18.58 -11.19 -12.28
CA PRO A 118 18.70 -10.75 -10.89
C PRO A 118 19.70 -9.60 -10.67
N VAL A 119 20.27 -9.05 -11.74
CA VAL A 119 21.32 -8.02 -11.67
C VAL A 119 20.74 -6.69 -11.17
N ILE A 120 21.50 -6.03 -10.31
CA ILE A 120 21.16 -4.69 -9.79
C ILE A 120 21.25 -3.68 -10.92
N SER A 121 20.14 -2.98 -11.16
CA SER A 121 20.10 -1.88 -12.11
C SER A 121 20.15 -0.57 -11.34
N LYS A 122 21.37 -0.15 -10.95
CA LYS A 122 21.60 0.98 -10.03
C LYS A 122 20.82 2.23 -10.44
N ASP A 123 20.83 2.59 -11.71
CA ASP A 123 20.11 3.78 -12.20
C ASP A 123 18.59 3.61 -12.08
N ASN A 124 18.02 2.49 -12.54
CA ASN A 124 16.57 2.26 -12.43
C ASN A 124 16.09 2.17 -10.97
N GLU A 125 16.88 1.58 -10.07
CA GLU A 125 16.55 1.49 -8.65
C GLU A 125 16.65 2.86 -7.95
N ARG A 126 17.65 3.68 -8.30
CA ARG A 126 17.77 5.07 -7.82
C ARG A 126 16.61 5.92 -8.31
N ASP A 127 16.31 5.87 -9.61
CA ASP A 127 15.24 6.65 -10.21
C ASP A 127 13.86 6.22 -9.65
N PHE A 128 13.67 4.93 -9.37
CA PHE A 128 12.49 4.43 -8.66
C PHE A 128 12.37 5.03 -7.26
N LEU A 129 13.45 5.03 -6.49
CA LEU A 129 13.49 5.63 -5.14
C LEU A 129 13.16 7.13 -5.18
N GLU A 130 13.70 7.86 -6.16
CA GLU A 130 13.42 9.29 -6.35
C GLU A 130 11.94 9.54 -6.69
N ALA A 131 11.38 8.77 -7.62
CA ALA A 131 9.98 8.86 -7.98
C ALA A 131 9.06 8.62 -6.77
N VAL A 132 9.35 7.57 -5.98
CA VAL A 132 8.60 7.26 -4.75
C VAL A 132 8.70 8.41 -3.74
N THR A 133 9.89 8.97 -3.57
CA THR A 133 10.15 10.07 -2.64
C THR A 133 9.33 11.30 -3.00
N ILE A 134 9.32 11.69 -4.27
CA ILE A 134 8.57 12.86 -4.76
C ILE A 134 7.07 12.67 -4.53
N TYR A 135 6.51 11.52 -4.92
CA TYR A 135 5.07 11.28 -4.85
C TYR A 135 4.55 11.12 -3.42
N CYS A 136 5.31 10.42 -2.56
CA CYS A 136 4.93 10.20 -1.16
C CYS A 136 5.23 11.39 -0.25
N SER A 137 6.03 12.35 -0.71
CA SER A 137 6.59 13.46 0.07
C SER A 137 5.57 14.12 1.02
N THR A 138 4.38 14.48 0.53
CA THR A 138 3.37 15.17 1.33
C THR A 138 2.88 14.32 2.50
N LYS A 139 2.58 13.04 2.25
CA LYS A 139 2.10 12.13 3.30
C LYS A 139 3.21 11.79 4.28
N LEU A 140 4.41 11.54 3.77
CA LEU A 140 5.56 11.22 4.60
C LEU A 140 5.98 12.40 5.47
N LYS A 141 5.97 13.65 4.95
CA LYS A 141 6.11 14.89 5.74
C LYS A 141 5.11 14.96 6.89
N SER A 142 3.83 14.68 6.61
CA SER A 142 2.79 14.67 7.66
C SER A 142 3.04 13.60 8.73
N ARG A 143 3.57 12.43 8.35
CA ARG A 143 3.94 11.36 9.31
C ARG A 143 5.17 11.72 10.12
N LEU A 144 6.16 12.34 9.47
CA LEU A 144 7.37 12.82 10.13
C LEU A 144 7.08 13.91 11.16
N LYS A 145 6.16 14.83 10.85
CA LYS A 145 5.71 15.82 11.82
C LYS A 145 5.18 15.15 13.10
N LYS A 146 4.30 14.16 12.96
CA LYS A 146 3.78 13.42 14.12
C LYS A 146 4.87 12.69 14.90
N LEU A 147 5.83 12.11 14.20
CA LEU A 147 6.98 11.47 14.84
C LEU A 147 7.84 12.49 15.59
N HIS A 148 8.04 13.68 15.02
CA HIS A 148 8.75 14.78 15.67
C HIS A 148 8.03 15.24 16.95
N ASP A 149 6.71 15.45 16.86
CA ASP A 149 5.88 15.81 18.02
C ASP A 149 6.00 14.75 19.13
N ASP A 150 6.08 13.46 18.79
CA ASP A 150 6.31 12.38 19.78
C ASP A 150 7.72 12.42 20.38
N ILE A 151 8.76 12.77 19.60
CA ILE A 151 10.14 12.85 20.09
C ILE A 151 10.24 13.96 21.15
N GLU A 152 9.61 15.10 20.89
CA GLU A 152 9.56 16.21 21.86
C GLU A 152 8.76 15.81 23.10
N PHE A 153 7.57 15.23 22.91
CA PHE A 153 6.68 14.87 24.01
C PHE A 153 7.25 13.79 24.93
N TYR A 154 7.91 12.77 24.36
CA TYR A 154 8.53 11.67 25.12
C TYR A 154 10.04 11.86 25.30
N GLY A 155 10.54 13.10 25.31
CA GLY A 155 11.98 13.40 25.36
C GLY A 155 12.73 12.81 26.55
N ASP A 156 12.05 12.63 27.68
CA ASP A 156 12.63 12.02 28.89
C ASP A 156 12.68 10.48 28.84
N ASN A 157 12.01 9.85 27.86
CA ASN A 157 12.07 8.41 27.70
C ASN A 157 13.41 7.98 27.10
N GLU A 158 14.13 7.08 27.77
CA GLU A 158 15.47 6.62 27.35
C GLU A 158 15.53 6.12 25.90
N HIS A 159 14.49 5.42 25.41
CA HIS A 159 14.48 4.84 24.08
C HIS A 159 14.15 5.87 23.00
N VAL A 160 13.31 6.86 23.33
CA VAL A 160 13.00 7.98 22.43
C VAL A 160 14.21 8.92 22.33
N LYS A 161 14.87 9.21 23.46
CA LYS A 161 16.13 9.95 23.49
C LYS A 161 17.22 9.27 22.66
N PHE A 162 17.41 7.96 22.87
CA PHE A 162 18.34 7.17 22.06
C PHE A 162 18.00 7.23 20.55
N PHE A 163 16.72 7.21 20.18
CA PHE A 163 16.34 7.41 18.78
C PHE A 163 16.68 8.80 18.27
N SER A 164 16.42 9.85 19.05
CA SER A 164 16.71 11.24 18.69
C SER A 164 18.20 11.46 18.43
N ASP A 165 19.05 10.94 19.33
CA ASP A 165 20.51 10.97 19.18
C ASP A 165 20.95 10.19 17.93
N PHE A 166 20.40 8.99 17.75
CA PHE A 166 20.67 8.14 16.59
C PHE A 166 20.28 8.81 15.27
N LEU A 167 19.12 9.47 15.22
CA LEU A 167 18.64 10.23 14.07
C LEU A 167 19.56 11.41 13.76
N SER A 168 19.92 12.19 14.77
CA SER A 168 20.77 13.39 14.63
C SER A 168 22.13 13.05 14.04
N VAL A 169 22.80 12.01 14.57
CA VAL A 169 24.09 11.53 14.05
C VAL A 169 23.98 11.10 12.59
N ARG A 170 22.92 10.36 12.24
CA ARG A 170 22.72 9.86 10.87
C ARG A 170 22.41 10.97 9.88
N VAL A 171 21.60 11.95 10.27
CA VAL A 171 21.26 13.10 9.41
C VAL A 171 22.49 13.97 9.15
N ALA A 172 23.31 14.22 10.15
CA ALA A 172 24.55 15.01 10.01
C ALA A 172 25.53 14.39 9.00
N MET A 173 25.52 13.07 8.82
CA MET A 173 26.38 12.37 7.83
C MET A 173 25.91 12.56 6.37
N ILE A 174 24.69 13.06 6.13
CA ILE A 174 24.01 12.99 4.82
C ILE A 174 23.77 14.38 4.20
N SER A 175 24.07 15.46 4.92
CA SER A 175 23.69 16.85 4.57
C SER A 175 24.30 17.36 3.25
N ASN A 176 23.49 17.43 2.18
CA ASN A 176 23.54 18.53 1.17
C ASN A 176 22.37 18.65 0.16
N ALA A 177 21.19 18.02 0.34
CA ALA A 177 20.06 18.27 -0.56
C ALA A 177 18.69 18.11 0.13
N GLU A 178 17.88 19.18 0.12
CA GLU A 178 16.60 19.31 0.83
C GLU A 178 15.56 18.22 0.48
N ASN A 179 15.63 17.60 -0.70
CA ASN A 179 14.70 16.55 -1.12
C ASN A 179 15.20 15.12 -0.83
N THR A 180 16.49 14.94 -0.54
CA THR A 180 17.13 13.65 -0.24
C THR A 180 16.90 13.22 1.23
N ASN A 181 16.26 14.06 2.05
CA ASN A 181 16.17 13.84 3.49
C ASN A 181 15.00 12.91 3.90
N ILE A 182 13.84 13.01 3.26
CA ILE A 182 12.60 12.41 3.81
C ILE A 182 12.57 10.88 3.71
N ILE A 183 12.95 10.30 2.57
CA ILE A 183 13.01 8.84 2.43
C ILE A 183 14.21 8.26 3.20
N THR A 184 15.29 9.03 3.33
CA THR A 184 16.44 8.68 4.15
C THR A 184 16.06 8.56 5.62
N ILE A 185 15.30 9.51 6.16
CA ILE A 185 14.75 9.41 7.52
C ILE A 185 13.87 8.16 7.65
N SER A 186 13.08 7.81 6.63
CA SER A 186 12.34 6.54 6.62
C SER A 186 13.26 5.32 6.72
N GLY A 187 14.42 5.33 6.05
CA GLY A 187 15.47 4.31 6.19
C GLY A 187 16.06 4.23 7.59
N ILE A 188 16.37 5.37 8.21
CA ILE A 188 16.86 5.46 9.59
C ILE A 188 15.81 4.88 10.57
N CYS A 189 14.54 5.25 10.37
CA CYS A 189 13.42 4.70 11.16
C CYS A 189 13.30 3.18 11.01
N LYS A 190 13.53 2.63 9.80
CA LYS A 190 13.55 1.18 9.55
C LYS A 190 14.67 0.50 10.31
N GLU A 191 15.90 1.03 10.23
CA GLU A 191 17.06 0.51 10.97
C GLU A 191 16.78 0.47 12.48
N TYR A 192 16.24 1.55 13.03
CA TYR A 192 15.85 1.60 14.43
C TYR A 192 14.76 0.58 14.78
N CYS A 193 13.71 0.47 13.98
CA CYS A 193 12.63 -0.51 14.16
C CYS A 193 13.16 -1.96 14.18
N GLU A 194 14.19 -2.26 13.38
CA GLU A 194 14.84 -3.57 13.38
C GLU A 194 15.67 -3.80 14.65
N LYS A 195 16.41 -2.78 15.11
CA LYS A 195 17.19 -2.83 16.36
C LYS A 195 16.30 -3.13 17.57
N ILE A 196 15.22 -2.36 17.76
CA ILE A 196 14.31 -2.55 18.90
C ILE A 196 13.62 -3.92 18.87
N LYS A 197 13.30 -4.44 17.67
CA LYS A 197 12.68 -5.76 17.48
C LYS A 197 13.66 -6.87 17.81
N LYS A 198 14.92 -6.76 17.39
CA LYS A 198 15.99 -7.73 17.73
C LYS A 198 16.26 -7.75 19.23
N ALA A 199 16.29 -6.58 19.87
CA ALA A 199 16.47 -6.44 21.32
C ALA A 199 15.23 -6.81 22.15
N LYS A 200 14.06 -7.01 21.52
CA LYS A 200 12.78 -7.33 22.18
C LYS A 200 12.35 -6.29 23.23
N ILE A 201 12.65 -5.01 23.00
CA ILE A 201 12.35 -3.91 23.93
C ILE A 201 11.11 -3.09 23.54
N GLU A 202 10.31 -3.56 22.57
CA GLU A 202 9.15 -2.83 22.06
C GLU A 202 8.13 -2.45 23.13
N SER A 203 8.00 -3.24 24.21
CA SER A 203 7.10 -2.97 25.34
C SER A 203 7.56 -1.82 26.25
N ARG A 204 8.83 -1.41 26.16
CA ARG A 204 9.41 -0.32 26.96
C ARG A 204 9.31 1.03 26.24
N ILE A 205 8.89 1.01 24.98
CA ILE A 205 8.81 2.20 24.13
C ILE A 205 7.37 2.73 24.17
N PRO A 206 7.17 4.06 24.28
CA PRO A 206 5.84 4.65 24.19
C PRO A 206 5.10 4.19 22.95
N SER A 207 3.86 3.72 23.13
CA SER A 207 3.08 3.06 22.07
C SER A 207 2.77 3.99 20.89
N GLU A 208 2.54 5.28 21.17
CA GLU A 208 2.29 6.32 20.17
C GLU A 208 3.52 6.61 19.31
N PHE A 209 4.68 6.85 19.95
CA PHE A 209 5.97 6.96 19.26
C PHE A 209 6.25 5.72 18.39
N LEU A 210 6.11 4.53 18.98
CA LEU A 210 6.32 3.26 18.28
C LEU A 210 5.39 3.11 17.05
N ARG A 211 4.17 3.61 17.16
CA ARG A 211 3.19 3.61 16.07
C ARG A 211 3.59 4.58 14.96
N HIS A 212 4.05 5.78 15.27
CA HIS A 212 4.43 6.76 14.25
C HIS A 212 5.76 6.39 13.57
N ILE A 213 6.77 5.94 14.32
CA ILE A 213 8.06 5.52 13.75
C ILE A 213 7.89 4.33 12.80
N LYS A 214 7.03 3.35 13.15
CA LYS A 214 6.71 2.20 12.28
C LYS A 214 5.99 2.63 11.01
N LYS A 215 5.12 3.66 11.06
CA LYS A 215 4.46 4.21 9.86
C LYS A 215 5.45 4.92 8.94
N VAL A 216 6.41 5.65 9.52
CA VAL A 216 7.47 6.32 8.77
C VAL A 216 8.40 5.28 8.14
N SER A 217 8.83 4.26 8.88
CA SER A 217 9.75 3.23 8.38
C SER A 217 9.18 2.37 7.25
N TYR A 218 7.84 2.22 7.20
CA TYR A 218 7.18 1.38 6.21
C TYR A 218 7.35 1.90 4.77
N TYR A 219 7.65 3.19 4.57
CA TYR A 219 7.92 3.73 3.23
C TYR A 219 9.19 3.14 2.63
N MET A 220 10.34 3.26 3.32
CA MET A 220 11.59 2.67 2.86
C MET A 220 11.49 1.14 2.79
N ALA A 221 10.84 0.50 3.77
CA ALA A 221 10.62 -0.94 3.73
C ALA A 221 9.82 -1.38 2.49
N SER A 222 8.78 -0.62 2.12
CA SER A 222 7.98 -0.88 0.92
C SER A 222 8.78 -0.68 -0.36
N THR A 223 9.56 0.40 -0.44
CA THR A 223 10.42 0.67 -1.59
C THR A 223 11.43 -0.45 -1.81
N ILE A 224 12.15 -0.86 -0.76
CA ILE A 224 13.11 -1.97 -0.80
C ILE A 224 12.40 -3.26 -1.21
N GLY A 225 11.28 -3.58 -0.57
CA GLY A 225 10.55 -4.81 -0.85
C GLY A 225 10.02 -4.89 -2.28
N ILE A 226 9.59 -3.77 -2.87
CA ILE A 226 9.19 -3.71 -4.28
C ILE A 226 10.38 -4.01 -5.21
N VAL A 227 11.53 -3.37 -4.95
CA VAL A 227 12.77 -3.58 -5.74
C VAL A 227 13.23 -5.04 -5.63
N GLU A 228 13.24 -5.60 -4.42
CA GLU A 228 13.59 -6.99 -4.18
C GLU A 228 12.65 -7.96 -4.92
N CYS A 229 11.34 -7.73 -4.88
CA CYS A 229 10.37 -8.52 -5.65
C CYS A 229 10.61 -8.42 -7.16
N ALA A 230 10.84 -7.21 -7.68
CA ALA A 230 11.07 -7.00 -9.12
C ALA A 230 12.38 -7.66 -9.60
N ARG A 231 13.41 -7.67 -8.76
CA ARG A 231 14.73 -8.27 -9.00
C ARG A 231 14.76 -9.79 -8.78
N ASN A 232 13.71 -10.37 -8.21
CA ASN A 232 13.66 -11.82 -8.00
C ASN A 232 13.58 -12.54 -9.36
N ILE A 233 14.56 -13.42 -9.63
CA ILE A 233 14.64 -14.19 -10.87
C ILE A 233 13.37 -15.03 -11.13
N GLN A 234 12.71 -15.52 -10.08
CA GLN A 234 11.47 -16.28 -10.18
C GLN A 234 10.31 -15.45 -10.73
N TYR A 235 10.32 -14.14 -10.48
CA TYR A 235 9.26 -13.22 -10.89
C TYR A 235 9.63 -12.37 -12.11
N LYS A 236 10.80 -12.63 -12.72
CA LYS A 236 11.33 -11.89 -13.87
C LYS A 236 10.34 -11.79 -15.03
N SER A 237 9.81 -12.93 -15.50
CA SER A 237 8.87 -12.97 -16.62
C SER A 237 7.56 -12.23 -16.29
N LEU A 238 7.12 -12.29 -15.04
CA LEU A 238 5.88 -11.69 -14.57
C LEU A 238 5.97 -10.16 -14.52
N PHE A 239 7.01 -9.61 -13.89
CA PHE A 239 7.15 -8.17 -13.70
C PHE A 239 7.72 -7.46 -14.93
N SER A 240 8.53 -8.13 -15.76
CA SER A 240 8.90 -7.58 -17.08
C SER A 240 7.70 -7.35 -18.01
N ASN A 241 6.62 -8.12 -17.80
CA ASN A 241 5.37 -8.04 -18.56
C ASN A 241 4.19 -7.46 -17.76
N VAL A 242 4.46 -6.62 -16.75
CA VAL A 242 3.40 -6.08 -15.89
C VAL A 242 2.42 -5.18 -16.66
N GLN A 243 1.14 -5.30 -16.32
CA GLN A 243 0.06 -4.44 -16.79
C GLN A 243 -0.65 -3.83 -15.60
N VAL A 244 -1.01 -2.54 -15.69
CA VAL A 244 -1.69 -1.83 -14.60
C VAL A 244 -3.04 -1.34 -15.08
N TYR A 245 -4.08 -1.69 -14.33
CA TYR A 245 -5.46 -1.34 -14.56
C TYR A 245 -5.93 -0.41 -13.44
N ARG A 246 -6.48 0.74 -13.83
CA ARG A 246 -7.05 1.72 -12.90
C ARG A 246 -8.56 1.53 -12.92
N VAL A 247 -9.10 1.17 -11.79
CA VAL A 247 -10.54 1.00 -11.60
C VAL A 247 -11.15 2.35 -11.26
N ASN A 248 -12.39 2.59 -11.66
CA ASN A 248 -13.08 3.83 -11.33
C ASN A 248 -13.17 3.96 -9.81
N PRO A 249 -12.75 5.11 -9.25
CA PRO A 249 -12.79 5.29 -7.82
C PRO A 249 -14.24 5.28 -7.33
N VAL A 250 -14.50 4.50 -6.28
CA VAL A 250 -15.80 4.56 -5.60
C VAL A 250 -15.77 5.79 -4.68
N ILE A 251 -16.20 6.93 -5.21
CA ILE A 251 -16.23 8.19 -4.46
C ILE A 251 -17.48 8.21 -3.57
N ILE A 252 -17.32 7.83 -2.31
CA ILE A 252 -18.40 7.89 -1.32
C ILE A 252 -18.47 9.32 -0.78
N LYS A 253 -19.18 10.21 -1.48
CA LYS A 253 -19.24 11.65 -1.14
C LYS A 253 -20.07 11.96 0.11
N ASN A 254 -21.08 11.16 0.40
CA ASN A 254 -21.97 11.31 1.56
C ASN A 254 -22.58 9.95 1.89
N GLN A 255 -22.04 9.23 2.87
CA GLN A 255 -22.82 8.20 3.56
C GLN A 255 -22.55 8.31 5.06
N PRO A 256 -23.59 8.28 5.93
CA PRO A 256 -23.37 7.79 7.28
C PRO A 256 -22.69 6.43 7.12
N ILE A 257 -21.62 6.19 7.85
CA ILE A 257 -20.83 4.95 7.71
C ILE A 257 -21.78 3.79 8.03
N TYR A 258 -22.42 3.22 7.01
CA TYR A 258 -23.20 2.01 7.14
C TYR A 258 -22.25 0.91 7.57
N SER A 259 -22.76 -0.04 8.36
CA SER A 259 -21.99 -1.19 8.83
C SER A 259 -21.17 -1.79 7.68
N TRP A 260 -19.94 -2.18 8.00
CA TRP A 260 -18.98 -2.74 7.05
C TRP A 260 -19.56 -3.93 6.25
N GLU A 261 -20.49 -4.68 6.85
CA GLU A 261 -21.31 -5.67 6.17
C GLU A 261 -22.00 -5.10 4.92
N ASN A 262 -22.68 -3.96 5.03
CA ASN A 262 -23.38 -3.34 3.92
C ASN A 262 -22.43 -2.82 2.85
N ILE A 263 -21.25 -2.31 3.23
CA ILE A 263 -20.23 -1.88 2.28
C ILE A 263 -19.73 -3.07 1.49
N ILE A 264 -19.30 -4.14 2.17
CA ILE A 264 -18.76 -5.32 1.52
C ILE A 264 -19.82 -6.03 0.69
N ARG A 265 -21.05 -6.19 1.19
CA ARG A 265 -22.16 -6.83 0.44
C ARG A 265 -22.59 -6.07 -0.81
N ARG A 266 -22.23 -4.80 -0.98
CA ARG A 266 -22.39 -4.10 -2.28
C ARG A 266 -21.42 -4.62 -3.34
N PHE A 267 -20.29 -5.15 -2.90
CA PHE A 267 -19.22 -5.62 -3.76
C PHE A 267 -19.15 -7.14 -3.83
N ILE A 268 -19.79 -7.91 -2.93
CA ILE A 268 -19.84 -9.36 -3.07
C ILE A 268 -21.20 -9.95 -2.78
N ASP A 269 -21.46 -11.07 -3.43
CA ASP A 269 -22.58 -11.93 -3.09
C ASP A 269 -22.44 -12.50 -1.68
N LYS A 270 -23.57 -13.00 -1.18
CA LYS A 270 -23.73 -13.46 0.20
C LYS A 270 -22.80 -14.62 0.55
N ASP A 271 -22.52 -15.50 -0.41
CA ASP A 271 -21.70 -16.69 -0.19
C ASP A 271 -20.21 -16.32 -0.11
N ARG A 272 -19.75 -15.43 -1.00
CA ARG A 272 -18.40 -14.87 -0.94
C ARG A 272 -18.18 -14.04 0.33
N TYR A 273 -19.20 -13.30 0.79
CA TYR A 273 -19.15 -12.59 2.08
C TYR A 273 -18.93 -13.55 3.25
N LYS A 274 -19.67 -14.66 3.29
CA LYS A 274 -19.52 -15.68 4.33
C LYS A 274 -18.10 -16.27 4.33
N CYS A 275 -17.58 -16.66 3.17
CA CYS A 275 -16.21 -17.16 3.02
C CYS A 275 -15.12 -16.15 3.43
N PHE A 276 -15.39 -14.85 3.26
CA PHE A 276 -14.51 -13.79 3.72
C PHE A 276 -14.57 -13.63 5.25
N MET A 277 -15.76 -13.62 5.84
CA MET A 277 -15.96 -13.59 7.29
C MET A 277 -15.33 -14.79 7.99
N ASP A 278 -15.44 -15.99 7.42
CA ASP A 278 -14.83 -17.21 7.96
C ASP A 278 -13.30 -17.12 7.97
N ARG A 279 -12.70 -16.45 6.97
CA ARG A 279 -11.25 -16.20 6.93
C ARG A 279 -10.82 -15.14 7.95
N CYS A 280 -11.57 -14.03 8.05
CA CYS A 280 -11.29 -12.99 9.04
C CYS A 280 -11.44 -13.51 10.48
N SER A 281 -12.43 -14.37 10.74
CA SER A 281 -12.69 -14.97 12.07
C SER A 281 -11.54 -15.83 12.57
N LYS A 282 -10.73 -16.42 11.66
CA LYS A 282 -9.49 -17.13 11.99
C LYS A 282 -8.34 -16.19 12.39
N LYS A 283 -8.54 -14.87 12.31
CA LYS A 283 -7.57 -13.83 12.66
C LYS A 283 -8.20 -12.88 13.71
N PRO A 284 -8.24 -13.27 15.01
CA PRO A 284 -9.01 -12.55 16.04
C PRO A 284 -8.68 -11.07 16.18
N LYS A 285 -7.38 -10.71 16.05
CA LYS A 285 -6.92 -9.31 16.07
C LYS A 285 -7.44 -8.47 14.91
N ILE A 286 -7.71 -9.09 13.76
CA ILE A 286 -8.30 -8.43 12.60
C ILE A 286 -9.78 -8.17 12.86
N MET A 287 -10.51 -9.16 13.38
CA MET A 287 -11.91 -9.01 13.76
C MET A 287 -12.13 -7.93 14.82
N GLU A 288 -11.30 -7.90 15.87
CA GLU A 288 -11.36 -6.89 16.93
C GLU A 288 -11.10 -5.46 16.41
N ARG A 289 -10.26 -5.32 15.38
CA ARG A 289 -9.99 -4.03 14.74
C ARG A 289 -11.12 -3.62 13.80
N ILE A 290 -11.66 -4.56 13.04
CA ILE A 290 -12.82 -4.33 12.17
C ILE A 290 -14.01 -3.86 13.03
N SER A 291 -14.25 -4.51 14.17
CA SER A 291 -15.30 -4.05 15.08
C SER A 291 -14.99 -2.66 15.66
N LYS A 292 -13.75 -2.37 16.08
CA LYS A 292 -13.40 -1.03 16.58
C LYS A 292 -13.57 0.11 15.56
N VAL A 293 -13.31 -0.15 14.27
CA VAL A 293 -13.38 0.89 13.22
C VAL A 293 -14.81 1.13 12.74
N TYR A 294 -15.68 0.12 12.77
CA TYR A 294 -16.98 0.15 12.09
C TYR A 294 -18.19 -0.09 13.02
N THR A 295 -17.99 -0.24 14.33
CA THR A 295 -19.07 -0.40 15.32
C THR A 295 -19.31 0.85 16.18
N ASP A 296 -18.71 1.99 15.83
CA ASP A 296 -19.07 3.25 16.48
C ASP A 296 -20.48 3.67 16.04
N LYS A 297 -21.46 3.35 16.91
CA LYS A 297 -22.82 3.92 16.91
C LYS A 297 -22.83 5.41 17.34
N ALA A 298 -21.77 6.14 17.04
CA ALA A 298 -21.71 7.60 17.18
C ALA A 298 -21.41 8.11 15.76
N ILE A 299 -22.37 8.57 14.97
CA ILE A 299 -23.15 9.79 15.20
C ILE A 299 -24.54 9.57 14.57
N GLN A 300 -25.53 9.31 15.43
CA GLN A 300 -26.92 9.71 15.20
C GLN A 300 -27.27 10.69 16.33
N LYS A 301 -27.01 11.97 16.06
CA LYS A 301 -27.79 13.10 16.58
C LYS A 301 -27.88 14.11 15.45
#